data_AF-A0A843LY06-F1
#
_entry.id   AF-A0A843LY06-F1
#
_cell.length_a   1.000
_cell.length_b   1.000
_cell.length_c   1.000
_cell.angle_alpha   90.00
_cell.angle_beta   90.00
_cell.angle_gamma   90.00
#
_symmetry.space_group_name_H-M   'P 1'
#
loop_
_entity.id
_entity.type
_entity.pdbx_description
1 polymer ?
#
loop_
_entity_poly.entity_id
_entity_poly.type
_entity_poly.pdbx_seq_one_letter_code
_entity_poly.pdbx_strand_id
1 'polypeptide(L)'
;PPSMPIQLWCGEFIHGVMEEAYLQWELNKTPFPWDWKKDIRPIENMIDARLQVRGLYPPKEHFFSTNHPSNENVDVNERDHKKLASARAERAINYWGPHLFPLIDSAELLIKGIRNMPHYDKNTSRSNYYGINGVIDVLSSLKINETIENTRQTTLDSYRNKIIEYLKNDKEFQEHINSIDGDEYEVIIDYKGMRRPSNQREDDETWIRHKWQILTYAWLRRQQADAKPIVAGIIFYLNELVPSKEDLIVVQQDIHNNLTDIPKEGEFKKDVALIENWDEDAKVPELSSEFKTARSIRIININNEEIEKALNEFDNVVNNIESSLIKEIKGCKIQDAWKAQGDERTCDACDFKTFCKNKKTKPKEFTIP
;
A
#
# COMPACT_ATOMS: atom_id res chain seq x y z
N PRO A 1 9.41 -1.16 8.80
CA PRO A 1 9.79 -2.57 9.08
C PRO A 1 10.57 -3.12 7.88
N PRO A 2 11.61 -3.94 8.04
CA PRO A 2 12.24 -4.57 6.88
C PRO A 2 11.26 -5.57 6.27
N SER A 3 10.70 -5.22 5.11
CA SER A 3 9.85 -6.11 4.33
C SER A 3 10.66 -7.33 3.88
N MET A 4 10.04 -8.52 3.88
CA MET A 4 10.70 -9.70 3.30
C MET A 4 11.03 -9.43 1.82
N PRO A 5 12.09 -10.02 1.24
CA PRO A 5 12.43 -9.83 -0.17
C PRO A 5 11.24 -10.06 -1.13
N ILE A 6 10.39 -11.03 -0.81
CA ILE A 6 9.15 -11.32 -1.57
C ILE A 6 8.13 -10.19 -1.46
N GLN A 7 7.87 -9.69 -0.25
CA GLN A 7 6.91 -8.59 -0.03
C GLN A 7 7.41 -7.29 -0.64
N LEU A 8 8.72 -7.02 -0.53
CA LEU A 8 9.36 -5.89 -1.16
C LEU A 8 9.24 -5.96 -2.68
N TRP A 9 9.56 -7.11 -3.27
CA TRP A 9 9.41 -7.32 -4.71
C TRP A 9 7.96 -7.17 -5.16
N CYS A 10 7.00 -7.82 -4.48
CA CYS A 10 5.58 -7.73 -4.83
C CYS A 10 5.04 -6.30 -4.70
N GLY A 11 5.48 -5.56 -3.69
CA GLY A 11 5.16 -4.14 -3.54
C GLY A 11 5.68 -3.35 -4.73
N GLU A 12 7.00 -3.27 -4.91
CA GLU A 12 7.63 -2.49 -5.97
C GLU A 12 7.14 -2.87 -7.38
N PHE A 13 6.85 -4.16 -7.60
CA PHE A 13 6.27 -4.65 -8.84
C PHE A 13 4.88 -4.05 -9.10
N ILE A 14 3.99 -4.08 -8.12
CA ILE A 14 2.63 -3.54 -8.27
C ILE A 14 2.64 -2.02 -8.45
N HIS A 15 3.45 -1.28 -7.69
CA HIS A 15 3.59 0.17 -7.88
C HIS A 15 4.07 0.49 -9.30
N GLY A 16 5.18 -0.12 -9.72
CA GLY A 16 5.74 0.14 -11.05
C GLY A 16 4.81 -0.26 -12.20
N VAL A 17 4.03 -1.34 -12.05
CA VAL A 17 3.05 -1.74 -13.07
C VAL A 17 1.87 -0.76 -13.13
N MET A 18 1.36 -0.30 -11.98
CA MET A 18 0.25 0.66 -11.95
C MET A 18 0.67 2.03 -12.49
N GLU A 19 1.88 2.49 -12.16
CA GLU A 19 2.48 3.72 -12.68
C GLU A 19 2.61 3.66 -14.20
N GLU A 20 3.28 2.64 -14.73
CA GLU A 20 3.50 2.51 -16.17
C GLU A 20 2.17 2.30 -16.92
N ALA A 21 1.22 1.55 -16.35
CA ALA A 21 -0.10 1.41 -16.94
C ALA A 21 -0.85 2.74 -17.01
N TYR A 22 -0.74 3.60 -15.99
CA TYR A 22 -1.28 4.95 -16.06
C TYR A 22 -0.61 5.77 -17.17
N LEU A 23 0.72 5.78 -17.25
CA LEU A 23 1.45 6.53 -18.29
C LEU A 23 1.04 6.07 -19.71
N GLN A 24 0.91 4.76 -19.93
CA GLN A 24 0.46 4.23 -21.22
C GLN A 24 -0.99 4.58 -21.53
N TRP A 25 -1.86 4.54 -20.52
CA TRP A 25 -3.25 4.98 -20.66
C TRP A 25 -3.32 6.48 -20.92
N GLU A 26 -2.50 7.30 -20.29
CA GLU A 26 -2.52 8.74 -20.46
C GLU A 26 -2.15 9.13 -21.89
N LEU A 27 -1.15 8.48 -22.46
CA LEU A 27 -0.69 8.69 -23.84
C LEU A 27 -1.70 8.23 -24.89
N ASN A 28 -2.27 7.03 -24.72
CA ASN A 28 -3.05 6.37 -25.77
C ASN A 28 -4.56 6.38 -25.53
N LYS A 29 -4.99 6.68 -24.30
CA LYS A 29 -6.37 6.56 -23.80
C LYS A 29 -6.99 5.20 -24.14
N THR A 30 -6.20 4.14 -24.05
CA THR A 30 -6.61 2.77 -24.38
C THR A 30 -7.83 2.36 -23.56
N PRO A 31 -8.94 1.93 -24.20
CA PRO A 31 -10.15 1.53 -23.50
C PRO A 31 -9.92 0.26 -22.68
N PHE A 32 -10.61 0.18 -21.54
CA PHE A 32 -10.63 -1.02 -20.71
C PHE A 32 -11.72 -2.02 -21.19
N PRO A 33 -11.56 -3.34 -20.92
CA PRO A 33 -10.42 -3.98 -20.29
C PRO A 33 -9.24 -4.18 -21.25
N TRP A 34 -8.03 -4.14 -20.69
CA TRP A 34 -6.78 -4.44 -21.37
C TRP A 34 -6.53 -5.95 -21.39
N ASP A 35 -6.00 -6.44 -22.51
CA ASP A 35 -5.60 -7.84 -22.67
C ASP A 35 -4.29 -8.11 -21.92
N TRP A 36 -4.25 -9.20 -21.14
CA TRP A 36 -3.07 -9.51 -20.35
C TRP A 36 -1.83 -9.74 -21.23
N LYS A 37 -1.92 -10.53 -22.29
CA LYS A 37 -0.74 -10.91 -23.10
C LYS A 37 -0.24 -9.74 -23.94
N LYS A 38 -1.16 -8.98 -24.52
CA LYS A 38 -0.86 -7.90 -25.47
C LYS A 38 -0.53 -6.59 -24.78
N ASP A 39 -1.31 -6.19 -23.78
CA ASP A 39 -1.26 -4.84 -23.24
C ASP A 39 -0.54 -4.79 -21.88
N ILE A 40 -0.78 -5.76 -20.98
CA ILE A 40 -0.25 -5.72 -19.60
C ILE A 40 1.10 -6.43 -19.46
N ARG A 41 1.28 -7.58 -20.09
CA ARG A 41 2.50 -8.39 -19.99
C ARG A 41 3.77 -7.65 -20.44
N PRO A 42 3.76 -6.79 -21.48
CA PRO A 42 4.91 -5.96 -21.81
C PRO A 42 5.32 -5.04 -20.66
N ILE A 43 4.35 -4.45 -19.95
CA ILE A 43 4.58 -3.63 -18.76
C ILE A 43 5.20 -4.48 -17.66
N GLU A 44 4.60 -5.64 -17.35
CA GLU A 44 5.13 -6.56 -16.33
C GLU A 44 6.60 -6.93 -16.60
N ASN A 45 6.94 -7.26 -17.84
CA ASN A 45 8.30 -7.64 -18.25
C ASN A 45 9.30 -6.49 -18.07
N MET A 46 8.89 -5.27 -18.40
CA MET A 46 9.73 -4.09 -18.24
C MET A 46 9.98 -3.79 -16.75
N ILE A 47 8.94 -3.86 -15.92
CA ILE A 47 9.07 -3.64 -14.47
C ILE A 47 9.90 -4.76 -13.83
N ASP A 48 9.69 -6.01 -14.20
CA ASP A 48 10.52 -7.13 -13.75
C ASP A 48 12.00 -6.91 -14.08
N ALA A 49 12.32 -6.47 -15.31
CA ALA A 49 13.71 -6.14 -15.68
C ALA A 49 14.30 -5.03 -14.80
N ARG A 50 13.54 -3.95 -14.54
CA ARG A 50 13.97 -2.84 -13.65
C ARG A 50 14.24 -3.33 -12.23
N LEU A 51 13.40 -4.23 -11.69
CA LEU A 51 13.58 -4.80 -10.35
C LEU A 51 14.80 -5.72 -10.28
N GLN A 52 15.03 -6.55 -11.30
CA GLN A 52 16.20 -7.44 -11.35
C GLN A 52 17.51 -6.66 -11.40
N VAL A 53 17.58 -5.52 -12.11
CA VAL A 53 18.74 -4.62 -12.11
C VAL A 53 19.04 -4.09 -10.70
N ARG A 54 18.01 -3.89 -9.86
CA ARG A 54 18.14 -3.50 -8.45
C ARG A 54 18.44 -4.68 -7.51
N GLY A 55 18.63 -5.88 -8.05
CA GLY A 55 18.87 -7.11 -7.28
C GLY A 55 17.61 -7.71 -6.64
N LEU A 56 16.42 -7.24 -7.02
CA LEU A 56 15.14 -7.76 -6.56
C LEU A 56 14.60 -8.75 -7.59
N TYR A 57 14.75 -10.04 -7.30
CA TYR A 57 14.32 -11.11 -8.20
C TYR A 57 12.91 -11.61 -7.87
N PRO A 58 12.10 -11.94 -8.89
CA PRO A 58 10.75 -12.44 -8.69
C PRO A 58 10.71 -13.79 -7.98
N PRO A 59 9.76 -14.03 -7.06
CA PRO A 59 9.49 -15.35 -6.53
C PRO A 59 8.89 -16.25 -7.63
N LYS A 60 9.51 -17.39 -7.92
CA LYS A 60 9.13 -18.29 -9.03
C LYS A 60 7.67 -18.73 -9.02
N GLU A 61 7.11 -18.96 -7.83
CA GLU A 61 5.70 -19.37 -7.68
C GLU A 61 4.71 -18.22 -7.91
N HIS A 62 5.17 -16.96 -7.80
CA HIS A 62 4.32 -15.78 -7.81
C HIS A 62 4.37 -15.04 -9.15
N PHE A 63 5.47 -15.13 -9.89
CA PHE A 63 5.66 -14.45 -11.15
C PHE A 63 6.51 -15.27 -12.11
N PHE A 64 6.09 -15.34 -13.38
CA PHE A 64 6.89 -15.94 -14.44
C PHE A 64 7.73 -14.85 -15.11
N SER A 65 9.06 -14.93 -15.02
CA SER A 65 9.97 -13.99 -15.68
C SER A 65 10.47 -14.54 -17.02
N THR A 66 10.38 -13.70 -18.07
CA THR A 66 11.00 -13.95 -19.38
C THR A 66 12.39 -13.31 -19.50
N ASN A 67 12.79 -12.50 -18.51
CA ASN A 67 14.11 -11.86 -18.47
C ASN A 67 15.20 -12.80 -17.93
N HIS A 68 14.82 -13.99 -17.46
CA HIS A 68 15.77 -15.01 -17.06
C HIS A 68 16.37 -15.71 -18.29
N PRO A 69 17.70 -15.92 -18.37
CA PRO A 69 18.36 -16.51 -19.56
C PRO A 69 17.79 -17.86 -20.01
N SER A 70 17.27 -18.66 -19.08
CA SER A 70 16.64 -19.96 -19.38
C SER A 70 15.27 -19.85 -20.07
N ASN A 71 14.66 -18.67 -20.05
CA ASN A 71 13.28 -18.42 -20.48
C ASN A 71 13.22 -17.42 -21.65
N GLU A 72 14.37 -17.09 -22.25
CA GLU A 72 14.43 -16.25 -23.43
C GLU A 72 13.63 -16.90 -24.58
N ASN A 73 12.75 -16.12 -25.21
CA ASN A 73 11.91 -16.54 -26.35
C ASN A 73 10.81 -17.59 -26.05
N VAL A 74 10.42 -17.78 -24.79
CA VAL A 74 9.24 -18.59 -24.45
C VAL A 74 7.96 -17.88 -24.89
N ASP A 75 7.12 -18.54 -25.70
CA ASP A 75 5.78 -18.03 -26.03
C ASP A 75 4.88 -18.16 -24.80
N VAL A 76 4.59 -17.02 -24.17
CA VAL A 76 3.80 -16.96 -22.94
C VAL A 76 2.31 -17.21 -23.23
N ASN A 77 1.66 -17.91 -22.32
CA ASN A 77 0.23 -18.18 -22.34
C ASN A 77 -0.35 -18.02 -20.93
N GLU A 78 -1.65 -17.72 -20.84
CA GLU A 78 -2.29 -17.44 -19.55
C GLU A 78 -2.25 -18.64 -18.59
N ARG A 79 -2.54 -19.84 -19.11
CA ARG A 79 -2.70 -21.05 -18.31
C ARG A 79 -1.44 -21.39 -17.52
N ASP A 80 -0.28 -21.27 -18.15
CA ASP A 80 0.98 -21.74 -17.57
C ASP A 80 1.76 -20.60 -16.89
N HIS A 81 1.61 -19.36 -17.37
CA HIS A 81 2.50 -18.26 -17.04
C HIS A 81 1.84 -17.10 -16.27
N LYS A 82 0.50 -16.99 -16.26
CA LYS A 82 -0.21 -15.94 -15.51
C LYS A 82 -0.31 -16.33 -14.04
N LYS A 83 0.80 -16.13 -13.33
CA LYS A 83 0.91 -16.39 -11.91
C LYS A 83 0.19 -15.30 -11.10
N LEU A 84 0.17 -15.49 -9.77
CA LEU A 84 -0.61 -14.66 -8.85
C LEU A 84 -0.30 -13.15 -8.95
N ALA A 85 0.97 -12.76 -9.11
CA ALA A 85 1.34 -11.35 -9.25
C ALA A 85 0.77 -10.72 -10.53
N SER A 86 0.85 -11.44 -11.66
CA SER A 86 0.27 -11.01 -12.93
C SER A 86 -1.26 -10.93 -12.87
N ALA A 87 -1.92 -11.92 -12.25
CA ALA A 87 -3.37 -11.90 -12.07
C ALA A 87 -3.83 -10.71 -11.21
N ARG A 88 -3.08 -10.35 -10.17
CA ARG A 88 -3.36 -9.17 -9.34
C ARG A 88 -3.13 -7.86 -10.10
N ALA A 89 -2.03 -7.75 -10.82
CA ALA A 89 -1.71 -6.58 -11.64
C ALA A 89 -2.78 -6.33 -12.70
N GLU A 90 -3.15 -7.36 -13.46
CA GLU A 90 -4.22 -7.26 -14.45
C GLU A 90 -5.55 -6.86 -13.79
N ARG A 91 -5.93 -7.53 -12.69
CA ARG A 91 -7.19 -7.22 -12.02
C ARG A 91 -7.19 -5.79 -11.46
N ALA A 92 -6.06 -5.29 -10.97
CA ALA A 92 -5.92 -3.91 -10.51
C ALA A 92 -6.10 -2.91 -11.66
N ILE A 93 -5.41 -3.11 -12.78
CA ILE A 93 -5.53 -2.26 -13.98
C ILE A 93 -6.96 -2.28 -14.51
N ASN A 94 -7.53 -3.46 -14.75
CA ASN A 94 -8.83 -3.59 -15.39
C ASN A 94 -10.01 -3.21 -14.48
N TYR A 95 -9.82 -3.23 -13.15
CA TYR A 95 -10.88 -2.88 -12.21
C TYR A 95 -10.79 -1.45 -11.71
N TRP A 96 -9.64 -1.06 -11.13
CA TRP A 96 -9.46 0.27 -10.58
C TRP A 96 -8.98 1.27 -11.63
N GLY A 97 -8.22 0.85 -12.65
CA GLY A 97 -7.72 1.73 -13.72
C GLY A 97 -8.79 2.62 -14.36
N PRO A 98 -9.96 2.09 -14.80
CA PRO A 98 -11.03 2.93 -15.35
C PRO A 98 -11.45 4.06 -14.42
N HIS A 99 -11.50 3.80 -13.11
CA HIS A 99 -11.96 4.75 -12.12
C HIS A 99 -10.85 5.67 -11.62
N LEU A 100 -9.62 5.18 -11.58
CA LEU A 100 -8.49 5.86 -10.98
C LEU A 100 -7.74 6.71 -11.97
N PHE A 101 -7.37 6.15 -13.13
CA PHE A 101 -6.51 6.84 -14.11
C PHE A 101 -7.09 8.19 -14.57
N PRO A 102 -8.41 8.35 -14.78
CA PRO A 102 -8.98 9.66 -15.09
C PRO A 102 -8.92 10.70 -13.97
N LEU A 103 -8.67 10.27 -12.72
CA LEU A 103 -8.59 11.15 -11.55
C LEU A 103 -7.15 11.53 -11.19
N ILE A 104 -6.14 10.91 -11.82
CA ILE A 104 -4.74 11.20 -11.52
C ILE A 104 -4.39 12.58 -12.11
N ASP A 105 -4.01 13.51 -11.23
CA ASP A 105 -3.46 14.81 -11.59
C ASP A 105 -1.92 14.76 -11.60
N SER A 106 -1.34 13.99 -10.69
CA SER A 106 0.10 13.70 -10.67
C SER A 106 0.37 12.31 -10.13
N ALA A 107 1.31 11.59 -10.74
CA ALA A 107 1.84 10.31 -10.25
C ALA A 107 3.28 10.47 -9.75
N GLU A 108 3.69 9.66 -8.76
CA GLU A 108 5.04 9.65 -8.18
C GLU A 108 5.53 11.04 -7.70
N LEU A 109 4.67 11.77 -6.98
CA LEU A 109 4.97 13.13 -6.54
C LEU A 109 5.95 13.12 -5.35
N LEU A 110 7.16 13.63 -5.59
CA LEU A 110 8.17 13.83 -4.55
C LEU A 110 7.79 15.00 -3.63
N ILE A 111 7.71 14.72 -2.34
CA ILE A 111 7.38 15.69 -1.29
C ILE A 111 8.45 15.70 -0.21
N LYS A 112 8.75 16.88 0.32
CA LYS A 112 9.77 17.07 1.36
C LYS A 112 9.38 18.14 2.36
N GLY A 113 9.87 17.97 3.58
CA GLY A 113 9.66 18.90 4.68
C GLY A 113 10.72 18.73 5.75
N ILE A 114 10.74 19.65 6.71
CA ILE A 114 11.65 19.62 7.86
C ILE A 114 10.86 19.72 9.15
N ARG A 115 11.35 19.05 10.20
CA ARG A 115 10.80 19.13 11.55
C ARG A 115 11.92 19.32 12.56
N ASN A 116 11.56 19.92 13.70
CA ASN A 116 12.50 20.06 14.81
C ASN A 116 12.89 18.68 15.36
N MET A 117 14.14 18.56 15.80
CA MET A 117 14.63 17.33 16.41
C MET A 117 13.91 17.11 17.76
N PRO A 118 13.23 15.97 17.96
CA PRO A 118 12.62 15.64 19.25
C PRO A 118 13.70 15.55 20.34
N HIS A 119 13.41 16.10 21.52
CA HIS A 119 14.33 16.14 22.67
C HIS A 119 15.72 16.71 22.36
N TYR A 120 15.80 17.70 21.46
CA TYR A 120 17.07 18.32 21.08
C TYR A 120 17.89 18.80 22.29
N ASP A 121 19.15 18.38 22.35
CA ASP A 121 20.17 18.90 23.24
C ASP A 121 21.37 19.38 22.42
N LYS A 122 21.72 20.65 22.57
CA LYS A 122 22.82 21.29 21.82
C LYS A 122 24.17 20.59 22.02
N ASN A 123 24.39 19.93 23.15
CA ASN A 123 25.67 19.30 23.46
C ASN A 123 25.75 17.83 22.99
N THR A 124 24.62 17.20 22.69
CA THR A 124 24.56 15.76 22.41
C THR A 124 23.91 15.43 21.07
N SER A 125 22.86 16.15 20.68
CA SER A 125 22.16 15.93 19.41
C SER A 125 23.01 16.33 18.21
N ARG A 126 22.91 15.57 17.13
CA ARG A 126 23.69 15.81 15.90
C ARG A 126 23.15 16.95 15.05
N SER A 127 21.86 17.27 15.21
CA SER A 127 21.16 18.34 14.50
C SER A 127 19.96 18.82 15.33
N ASN A 128 19.55 20.08 15.16
CA ASN A 128 18.33 20.65 15.75
C ASN A 128 17.06 20.39 14.91
N TYR A 129 17.20 19.79 13.72
CA TYR A 129 16.10 19.38 12.85
C TYR A 129 16.42 18.07 12.13
N TYR A 130 15.39 17.45 11.55
CA TYR A 130 15.52 16.34 10.62
C TYR A 130 14.64 16.58 9.39
N GLY A 131 15.06 16.01 8.26
CA GLY A 131 14.32 16.06 7.00
C GLY A 131 13.40 14.85 6.85
N ILE A 132 12.21 15.08 6.29
CA ILE A 132 11.29 14.03 5.88
C ILE A 132 11.14 14.13 4.37
N ASN A 133 11.34 13.01 3.69
CA ASN A 133 11.07 12.87 2.26
C ASN A 133 10.01 11.77 2.08
N GLY A 134 9.12 11.96 1.13
CA GLY A 134 8.09 11.00 0.74
C GLY A 134 7.83 11.03 -0.76
N VAL A 135 7.22 9.97 -1.25
CA VAL A 135 6.70 9.88 -2.62
C VAL A 135 5.24 9.52 -2.50
N ILE A 136 4.37 10.36 -3.05
CA ILE A 136 2.94 10.06 -3.16
C ILE A 136 2.75 9.31 -4.48
N ASP A 137 2.22 8.09 -4.42
CA ASP A 137 1.96 7.29 -5.63
C ASP A 137 1.03 8.05 -6.59
N VAL A 138 -0.08 8.58 -6.06
CA VAL A 138 -1.06 9.36 -6.82
C VAL A 138 -1.61 10.53 -6.02
N LEU A 139 -1.61 11.70 -6.65
CA LEU A 139 -2.35 12.87 -6.22
C LEU A 139 -3.49 13.12 -7.21
N SER A 140 -4.71 13.24 -6.69
CA SER A 140 -5.90 13.59 -7.45
C SER A 140 -6.40 14.97 -7.06
N SER A 141 -6.59 15.86 -8.03
CA SER A 141 -7.21 17.17 -7.84
C SER A 141 -8.66 17.12 -8.32
N LEU A 142 -9.62 17.39 -7.42
CA LEU A 142 -11.05 17.25 -7.68
C LEU A 142 -11.80 18.54 -7.37
N LYS A 143 -12.84 18.85 -8.14
CA LYS A 143 -13.73 19.97 -7.87
C LYS A 143 -14.84 19.58 -6.90
N ILE A 144 -15.12 20.46 -5.94
CA ILE A 144 -16.15 20.24 -4.90
C ILE A 144 -17.53 20.11 -5.54
N ASN A 145 -17.91 21.03 -6.44
CA ASN A 145 -19.24 21.02 -7.07
C ASN A 145 -19.46 19.80 -7.99
N GLU A 146 -18.46 19.36 -8.75
CA GLU A 146 -18.55 18.13 -9.56
C GLU A 146 -18.66 16.87 -8.68
N THR A 147 -18.07 16.93 -7.48
CA THR A 147 -18.21 15.86 -6.49
C THR A 147 -19.61 15.89 -5.87
N ILE A 148 -20.13 17.03 -5.43
CA ILE A 148 -21.41 17.14 -4.70
C ILE A 148 -22.64 17.08 -5.64
N GLU A 149 -22.63 17.77 -6.78
CA GLU A 149 -23.81 18.01 -7.64
C GLU A 149 -24.15 16.87 -8.62
N ASN A 150 -23.27 15.88 -8.79
CA ASN A 150 -23.51 14.71 -9.65
C ASN A 150 -24.60 13.74 -9.12
N THR A 151 -25.48 14.20 -8.23
CA THR A 151 -26.70 13.50 -7.82
C THR A 151 -27.82 13.56 -8.87
N ARG A 152 -27.71 14.39 -9.93
CA ARG A 152 -28.81 14.63 -10.89
C ARG A 152 -28.50 14.48 -12.39
N GLN A 153 -27.28 14.14 -12.81
CA GLN A 153 -27.01 13.93 -14.23
C GLN A 153 -27.32 12.50 -14.68
N THR A 154 -28.60 12.25 -14.93
CA THR A 154 -29.05 11.26 -15.92
C THR A 154 -28.81 11.84 -17.31
N THR A 155 -27.58 11.75 -17.82
CA THR A 155 -27.32 11.87 -19.26
C THR A 155 -26.76 10.54 -19.74
N LEU A 156 -27.02 10.21 -21.01
CA LEU A 156 -26.99 8.86 -21.59
C LEU A 156 -25.63 8.13 -21.58
N ASP A 157 -24.58 8.71 -21.00
CA ASP A 157 -23.28 8.06 -20.71
C ASP A 157 -23.01 8.11 -19.19
N SER A 158 -23.73 7.31 -18.41
CA SER A 158 -23.67 7.31 -16.94
C SER A 158 -22.43 6.57 -16.41
N TYR A 159 -21.22 7.05 -16.74
CA TYR A 159 -20.02 6.51 -16.11
C TYR A 159 -19.97 6.92 -14.63
N ARG A 160 -20.41 6.02 -13.75
CA ARG A 160 -20.32 6.22 -12.30
C ARG A 160 -18.93 5.82 -11.82
N ASN A 161 -18.12 6.81 -11.45
CA ASN A 161 -16.79 6.57 -10.89
C ASN A 161 -16.92 5.97 -9.47
N LYS A 162 -16.44 4.74 -9.27
CA LYS A 162 -16.53 4.03 -7.98
C LYS A 162 -15.80 4.74 -6.86
N ILE A 163 -14.63 5.34 -7.12
CA ILE A 163 -13.83 6.03 -6.10
C ILE A 163 -14.61 7.22 -5.55
N ILE A 164 -15.22 8.00 -6.44
CA ILE A 164 -16.08 9.13 -6.07
C ILE A 164 -17.32 8.64 -5.29
N GLU A 165 -17.90 7.50 -5.65
CA GLU A 165 -19.01 6.91 -4.89
C GLU A 165 -18.59 6.51 -3.46
N TYR A 166 -17.40 5.93 -3.28
CA TYR A 166 -16.86 5.61 -1.97
C TYR A 166 -16.68 6.87 -1.11
N LEU A 167 -16.09 7.93 -1.66
CA LEU A 167 -15.94 9.21 -0.98
C LEU A 167 -17.31 9.83 -0.61
N LYS A 168 -18.30 9.75 -1.52
CA LYS A 168 -19.66 10.25 -1.29
C LYS A 168 -20.38 9.57 -0.12
N ASN A 169 -20.17 8.26 0.00
CA ASN A 169 -20.83 7.46 1.03
C ASN A 169 -20.14 7.60 2.41
N ASP A 170 -18.95 8.18 2.47
CA ASP A 170 -18.22 8.43 3.71
C ASP A 170 -18.72 9.71 4.40
N LYS A 171 -19.34 9.55 5.57
CA LYS A 171 -19.98 10.67 6.29
C LYS A 171 -18.99 11.72 6.76
N GLU A 172 -17.84 11.29 7.29
CA GLU A 172 -16.80 12.18 7.78
C GLU A 172 -16.20 13.01 6.63
N PHE A 173 -15.98 12.39 5.47
CA PHE A 173 -15.58 13.11 4.26
C PHE A 173 -16.62 14.15 3.85
N GLN A 174 -17.92 13.80 3.86
CA GLN A 174 -18.99 14.76 3.53
C GLN A 174 -19.05 15.93 4.52
N GLU A 175 -18.84 15.70 5.81
CA GLU A 175 -18.78 16.77 6.80
C GLU A 175 -17.57 17.67 6.57
N HIS A 176 -16.41 17.08 6.27
CA HIS A 176 -15.18 17.83 6.03
C HIS A 176 -15.26 18.67 4.74
N ILE A 177 -15.73 18.09 3.63
CA ILE A 177 -15.81 18.81 2.35
C ILE A 177 -16.76 20.02 2.42
N ASN A 178 -17.86 19.91 3.17
CA ASN A 178 -18.82 21.00 3.37
C ASN A 178 -18.26 22.15 4.24
N SER A 179 -17.16 21.91 4.96
CA SER A 179 -16.52 22.91 5.83
C SER A 179 -15.40 23.70 5.16
N ILE A 180 -15.00 23.32 3.95
CA ILE A 180 -13.83 23.89 3.27
C ILE A 180 -14.25 25.10 2.43
N ASP A 181 -13.48 26.17 2.56
CA ASP A 181 -13.59 27.36 1.73
C ASP A 181 -12.71 27.15 0.48
N GLY A 182 -13.33 26.83 -0.65
CA GLY A 182 -12.63 26.57 -1.91
C GLY A 182 -13.50 25.81 -2.92
N ASP A 183 -13.07 25.78 -4.18
CA ASP A 183 -13.77 25.06 -5.25
C ASP A 183 -13.11 23.71 -5.57
N GLU A 184 -11.89 23.48 -5.07
CA GLU A 184 -11.06 22.33 -5.38
C GLU A 184 -10.40 21.75 -4.13
N TYR A 185 -10.18 20.44 -4.15
CA TYR A 185 -9.51 19.69 -3.10
C TYR A 185 -8.61 18.61 -3.67
N GLU A 186 -7.69 18.13 -2.85
CA GLU A 186 -6.78 17.05 -3.18
C GLU A 186 -7.12 15.76 -2.40
N VAL A 187 -6.92 14.63 -3.07
CA VAL A 187 -6.96 13.29 -2.47
C VAL A 187 -5.62 12.61 -2.72
N ILE A 188 -5.00 12.12 -1.65
CA ILE A 188 -3.76 11.35 -1.71
C ILE A 188 -4.12 9.87 -1.84
N ILE A 189 -3.60 9.20 -2.87
CA ILE A 189 -3.89 7.79 -3.12
C ILE A 189 -2.58 7.01 -3.06
N ASP A 190 -2.61 5.88 -2.35
CA ASP A 190 -1.48 4.98 -2.16
C ASP A 190 -1.89 3.54 -2.49
N TYR A 191 -0.98 2.82 -3.14
CA TYR A 191 -1.17 1.41 -3.48
C TYR A 191 -0.45 0.53 -2.47
N LYS A 192 -1.06 -0.61 -2.15
CA LYS A 192 -0.44 -1.64 -1.32
C LYS A 192 -0.64 -3.00 -2.00
N GLY A 193 0.47 -3.60 -2.42
CA GLY A 193 0.56 -4.97 -2.97
C GLY A 193 0.38 -6.07 -1.91
N MET A 194 -0.53 -5.87 -0.96
CA MET A 194 -0.78 -6.75 0.17
C MET A 194 -2.28 -6.83 0.48
N ARG A 195 -2.65 -7.82 1.30
CA ARG A 195 -3.98 -7.93 1.90
C ARG A 195 -4.25 -6.73 2.82
N ARG A 196 -5.52 -6.34 2.96
CA ARG A 196 -5.95 -5.34 3.94
C ARG A 196 -5.57 -5.84 5.35
N PRO A 197 -4.74 -5.12 6.12
CA PRO A 197 -4.34 -5.56 7.46
C PRO A 197 -5.52 -5.65 8.41
N SER A 198 -5.35 -6.44 9.47
CA SER A 198 -6.30 -6.52 10.58
C SER A 198 -6.37 -5.17 11.31
N ASN A 199 -7.57 -4.68 11.64
CA ASN A 199 -7.76 -3.28 12.08
C ASN A 199 -7.41 -3.00 13.56
N GLN A 200 -7.28 -4.03 14.39
CA GLN A 200 -7.15 -3.91 15.85
C GLN A 200 -6.18 -4.94 16.46
N ARG A 201 -5.21 -5.44 15.69
CA ARG A 201 -4.23 -6.39 16.21
C ARG A 201 -3.19 -5.69 17.08
N GLU A 202 -3.09 -6.06 18.35
CA GLU A 202 -2.11 -5.48 19.29
C GLU A 202 -0.64 -5.79 18.88
N ASP A 203 -0.40 -6.90 18.20
CA ASP A 203 0.91 -7.35 17.72
C ASP A 203 1.25 -6.85 16.30
N ASP A 204 0.32 -6.22 15.58
CA ASP A 204 0.52 -5.75 14.21
C ASP A 204 0.02 -4.30 14.00
N GLU A 205 0.96 -3.37 14.04
CA GLU A 205 0.72 -1.95 13.78
C GLU A 205 0.59 -1.61 12.28
N THR A 206 0.61 -2.58 11.36
CA THR A 206 0.59 -2.29 9.92
C THR A 206 -0.63 -1.47 9.51
N TRP A 207 -1.81 -1.78 10.06
CA TRP A 207 -3.05 -1.02 9.82
C TRP A 207 -2.91 0.46 10.14
N ILE A 208 -2.34 0.79 11.30
CA ILE A 208 -2.20 2.17 11.76
C ILE A 208 -1.04 2.87 11.05
N ARG A 209 0.06 2.16 10.76
CA ARG A 209 1.21 2.70 10.03
C ARG A 209 0.85 3.16 8.62
N HIS A 210 0.01 2.42 7.90
CA HIS A 210 -0.48 2.88 6.60
C HIS A 210 -1.29 4.18 6.71
N LYS A 211 -2.12 4.32 7.77
CA LYS A 211 -2.83 5.57 8.05
C LYS A 211 -1.85 6.71 8.37
N TRP A 212 -0.84 6.47 9.19
CA TRP A 212 0.18 7.48 9.51
C TRP A 212 0.98 7.93 8.28
N GLN A 213 1.27 7.03 7.34
CA GLN A 213 1.94 7.37 6.09
C GLN A 213 1.13 8.41 5.30
N ILE A 214 -0.16 8.15 5.08
CA ILE A 214 -1.08 9.09 4.39
C ILE A 214 -1.16 10.44 5.11
N LEU A 215 -1.30 10.43 6.44
CA LEU A 215 -1.39 11.66 7.24
C LEU A 215 -0.08 12.47 7.19
N THR A 216 1.07 11.79 7.19
CA THR A 216 2.39 12.41 7.02
C THR A 216 2.53 13.03 5.62
N TYR A 217 2.06 12.32 4.59
CA TYR A 217 2.03 12.85 3.22
C TYR A 217 1.11 14.07 3.10
N ALA A 218 -0.05 14.05 3.75
CA ALA A 218 -0.93 15.21 3.80
C ALA A 218 -0.24 16.43 4.44
N TRP A 219 0.47 16.23 5.56
CA TRP A 219 1.25 17.30 6.21
C TRP A 219 2.37 17.83 5.31
N LEU A 220 3.12 16.95 4.65
CA LEU A 220 4.18 17.32 3.72
C LEU A 220 3.64 18.06 2.48
N ARG A 221 2.51 17.61 1.93
CA ARG A 221 1.84 18.25 0.79
C ARG A 221 1.42 19.66 1.15
N ARG A 222 0.86 19.90 2.35
CA ARG A 222 0.47 21.25 2.84
C ARG A 222 1.62 22.25 2.92
N GLN A 223 2.87 21.81 2.92
CA GLN A 223 4.03 22.70 2.93
C GLN A 223 4.48 23.14 1.54
N GLN A 224 3.94 22.54 0.48
CA GLN A 224 4.28 22.91 -0.89
C GLN A 224 3.47 24.14 -1.32
N ALA A 225 4.07 24.98 -2.16
CA ALA A 225 3.51 26.30 -2.50
C ALA A 225 2.19 26.24 -3.27
N ASP A 226 1.94 25.14 -3.98
CA ASP A 226 0.78 24.91 -4.86
C ASP A 226 -0.28 24.00 -4.21
N ALA A 227 -0.14 23.68 -2.92
CA ALA A 227 -1.01 22.72 -2.26
C ALA A 227 -2.44 23.21 -2.11
N LYS A 228 -3.39 22.37 -2.53
CA LYS A 228 -4.83 22.56 -2.26
C LYS A 228 -5.22 21.90 -0.94
N PRO A 229 -6.41 22.19 -0.38
CA PRO A 229 -6.91 21.48 0.78
C PRO A 229 -6.94 19.96 0.55
N ILE A 230 -6.17 19.19 1.32
CA ILE A 230 -6.22 17.73 1.28
C ILE A 230 -7.25 17.24 2.30
N VAL A 231 -8.24 16.50 1.82
CA VAL A 231 -9.46 16.17 2.57
C VAL A 231 -9.57 14.71 2.96
N ALA A 232 -9.01 13.84 2.12
CA ALA A 232 -8.97 12.41 2.33
C ALA A 232 -7.71 11.83 1.72
N GLY A 233 -7.29 10.69 2.26
CA GLY A 233 -6.45 9.76 1.53
C GLY A 233 -7.17 8.46 1.26
N ILE A 234 -6.71 7.73 0.26
CA ILE A 234 -7.24 6.43 -0.13
C ILE A 234 -6.09 5.45 -0.19
N ILE A 235 -6.28 4.27 0.39
CA ILE A 235 -5.33 3.16 0.29
C ILE A 235 -6.01 2.03 -0.48
N PHE A 236 -5.36 1.58 -1.56
CA PHE A 236 -5.78 0.40 -2.30
C PHE A 236 -5.01 -0.85 -1.87
N TYR A 237 -5.72 -1.84 -1.32
CA TYR A 237 -5.19 -3.17 -1.01
C TYR A 237 -5.45 -4.11 -2.19
N LEU A 238 -4.53 -4.12 -3.15
CA LEU A 238 -4.78 -4.72 -4.46
C LEU A 238 -4.88 -6.27 -4.43
N ASN A 239 -4.31 -6.91 -3.41
CA ASN A 239 -4.45 -8.36 -3.23
C ASN A 239 -5.89 -8.79 -2.91
N GLU A 240 -6.73 -7.89 -2.37
CA GLU A 240 -8.13 -8.19 -2.05
C GLU A 240 -8.98 -8.44 -3.31
N LEU A 241 -8.53 -7.96 -4.47
CA LEU A 241 -9.20 -8.21 -5.76
C LEU A 241 -8.99 -9.65 -6.25
N VAL A 242 -7.85 -10.24 -5.92
CA VAL A 242 -7.47 -11.63 -6.26
C VAL A 242 -6.79 -12.26 -5.02
N PRO A 243 -7.57 -12.63 -4.00
CA PRO A 243 -7.02 -13.21 -2.78
C PRO A 243 -6.48 -14.62 -3.06
N SER A 244 -5.31 -14.92 -2.49
CA SER A 244 -4.77 -16.27 -2.45
C SER A 244 -5.44 -17.12 -1.37
N LYS A 245 -5.15 -18.43 -1.35
CA LYS A 245 -5.59 -19.32 -0.28
C LYS A 245 -5.09 -18.82 1.08
N GLU A 246 -3.82 -18.41 1.13
CA GLU A 246 -3.15 -17.89 2.33
C GLU A 246 -3.79 -16.58 2.79
N ASP A 247 -4.17 -15.70 1.87
CA ASP A 247 -4.88 -14.46 2.23
C ASP A 247 -6.24 -14.80 2.87
N LEU A 248 -7.00 -15.73 2.28
CA LEU A 248 -8.33 -16.09 2.79
C LEU A 248 -8.30 -16.75 4.16
N ILE A 249 -7.27 -17.55 4.47
CA ILE A 249 -7.07 -18.12 5.82
C ILE A 249 -6.95 -16.98 6.84
N VAL A 250 -6.17 -15.95 6.53
CA VAL A 250 -6.02 -14.80 7.42
C VAL A 250 -7.31 -13.97 7.49
N VAL A 251 -8.01 -13.79 6.37
CA VAL A 251 -9.32 -13.11 6.36
C VAL A 251 -10.34 -13.85 7.22
N GLN A 252 -10.37 -15.19 7.15
CA GLN A 252 -11.24 -16.02 7.98
C GLN A 252 -10.93 -15.82 9.47
N GLN A 253 -9.64 -15.82 9.84
CA GLN A 253 -9.21 -15.53 11.22
C GLN A 253 -9.61 -14.13 11.67
N ASP A 254 -9.42 -13.11 10.82
CA ASP A 254 -9.81 -11.73 11.11
C ASP A 254 -11.32 -11.60 11.29
N ILE A 255 -12.11 -12.29 10.47
CA ILE A 255 -13.56 -12.36 10.63
C ILE A 255 -13.88 -13.01 11.97
N HIS A 256 -13.40 -14.22 12.28
CA HIS A 256 -13.71 -14.89 13.55
C HIS A 256 -13.34 -14.05 14.79
N ASN A 257 -12.22 -13.33 14.73
CA ASN A 257 -11.71 -12.52 15.84
C ASN A 257 -12.26 -11.08 15.87
N ASN A 258 -13.15 -10.70 14.95
CA ASN A 258 -13.66 -9.31 14.80
C ASN A 258 -12.56 -8.27 14.54
N LEU A 259 -11.51 -8.65 13.80
CA LEU A 259 -10.36 -7.81 13.48
C LEU A 259 -10.44 -7.22 12.05
N THR A 260 -11.64 -7.06 11.53
CA THR A 260 -11.90 -6.45 10.22
C THR A 260 -12.87 -5.28 10.37
N ASP A 261 -12.65 -4.24 9.57
CA ASP A 261 -13.52 -3.07 9.49
C ASP A 261 -14.65 -3.22 8.45
N ILE A 262 -14.70 -4.35 7.73
CA ILE A 262 -15.82 -4.66 6.83
C ILE A 262 -16.98 -5.25 7.64
N PRO A 263 -18.21 -4.72 7.49
CA PRO A 263 -19.37 -5.23 8.21
C PRO A 263 -19.63 -6.71 7.94
N LYS A 264 -19.90 -7.48 9.01
CA LYS A 264 -20.24 -8.90 8.91
C LYS A 264 -21.68 -9.17 8.47
N GLU A 265 -22.55 -8.20 8.70
CA GLU A 265 -23.98 -8.28 8.42
C GLU A 265 -24.35 -7.39 7.24
N GLY A 266 -25.60 -7.46 6.80
CA GLY A 266 -26.10 -6.68 5.67
C GLY A 266 -25.67 -7.27 4.33
N GLU A 267 -25.13 -6.42 3.45
CA GLU A 267 -24.83 -6.79 2.06
C GLU A 267 -23.75 -7.88 1.93
N PHE A 268 -22.81 -7.94 2.88
CA PHE A 268 -21.68 -8.89 2.84
C PHE A 268 -21.92 -10.19 3.61
N LYS A 269 -23.11 -10.36 4.21
CA LYS A 269 -23.43 -11.53 5.04
C LYS A 269 -23.17 -12.87 4.35
N LYS A 270 -23.45 -12.94 3.05
CA LYS A 270 -23.24 -14.17 2.25
C LYS A 270 -21.76 -14.48 2.08
N ASP A 271 -20.94 -13.49 1.74
CA ASP A 271 -19.50 -13.66 1.58
C ASP A 271 -18.83 -14.03 2.90
N VAL A 272 -19.24 -13.39 4.00
CA VAL A 272 -18.76 -13.70 5.34
C VAL A 272 -19.11 -15.15 5.71
N ALA A 273 -20.36 -15.58 5.50
CA ALA A 273 -20.75 -16.96 5.76
C ALA A 273 -19.99 -17.97 4.88
N LEU A 274 -19.67 -17.63 3.62
CA LEU A 274 -18.85 -18.49 2.77
C LEU A 274 -17.44 -18.65 3.32
N ILE A 275 -16.83 -17.57 3.83
CA ILE A 275 -15.48 -17.60 4.40
C ILE A 275 -15.46 -18.31 5.75
N GLU A 276 -16.40 -18.02 6.65
CA GLU A 276 -16.45 -18.63 7.99
C GLU A 276 -16.63 -20.15 7.92
N ASN A 277 -17.41 -20.65 6.95
CA ASN A 277 -17.66 -22.08 6.78
C ASN A 277 -16.70 -22.76 5.80
N TRP A 278 -15.74 -22.05 5.23
CA TRP A 278 -14.78 -22.60 4.28
C TRP A 278 -13.72 -23.45 4.99
N ASP A 279 -13.55 -24.67 4.50
CA ASP A 279 -12.46 -25.56 4.90
C ASP A 279 -11.21 -25.22 4.08
N GLU A 280 -10.08 -24.98 4.75
CA GLU A 280 -8.81 -24.64 4.11
C GLU A 280 -8.38 -25.71 3.10
N ASP A 281 -8.74 -26.99 3.29
CA ASP A 281 -8.39 -28.06 2.33
C ASP A 281 -9.28 -28.10 1.08
N ALA A 282 -10.38 -27.34 1.08
CA ALA A 282 -11.31 -27.25 -0.04
C ALA A 282 -10.88 -26.21 -1.10
N LYS A 283 -11.59 -26.20 -2.23
CA LYS A 283 -11.43 -25.15 -3.25
C LYS A 283 -11.75 -23.78 -2.64
N VAL A 284 -10.91 -22.79 -2.95
CA VAL A 284 -11.10 -21.37 -2.60
C VAL A 284 -12.52 -20.91 -2.98
N PRO A 285 -13.27 -20.29 -2.05
CA PRO A 285 -14.65 -19.85 -2.30
C PRO A 285 -14.67 -18.68 -3.29
N GLU A 286 -15.71 -18.65 -4.13
CA GLU A 286 -15.94 -17.54 -5.06
C GLU A 286 -16.69 -16.41 -4.35
N LEU A 287 -15.93 -15.40 -3.91
CA LEU A 287 -16.48 -14.21 -3.25
C LEU A 287 -17.03 -13.20 -4.28
N SER A 288 -18.04 -12.45 -3.86
CA SER A 288 -18.67 -11.38 -4.63
C SER A 288 -17.66 -10.29 -5.01
N SER A 289 -17.95 -9.59 -6.11
CA SER A 289 -17.10 -8.47 -6.55
C SER A 289 -17.21 -7.30 -5.58
N GLU A 290 -18.38 -7.09 -5.00
CA GLU A 290 -18.70 -6.04 -4.04
C GLU A 290 -17.87 -6.21 -2.76
N PHE A 291 -17.79 -7.43 -2.22
CA PHE A 291 -16.98 -7.72 -1.04
C PHE A 291 -15.48 -7.51 -1.30
N LYS A 292 -14.96 -8.03 -2.42
CA LYS A 292 -13.56 -7.81 -2.83
C LYS A 292 -13.25 -6.32 -3.00
N THR A 293 -14.19 -5.56 -3.57
CA THR A 293 -14.06 -4.11 -3.76
C THR A 293 -13.99 -3.39 -2.43
N ALA A 294 -14.94 -3.63 -1.54
CA ALA A 294 -14.99 -3.02 -0.22
C ALA A 294 -13.73 -3.29 0.59
N ARG A 295 -13.19 -4.52 0.51
CA ARG A 295 -11.91 -4.87 1.13
C ARG A 295 -10.72 -4.20 0.46
N SER A 296 -10.76 -3.99 -0.85
CA SER A 296 -9.65 -3.41 -1.61
C SER A 296 -9.48 -1.90 -1.46
N ILE A 297 -10.45 -1.15 -0.92
CA ILE A 297 -10.36 0.31 -0.77
C ILE A 297 -10.57 0.74 0.69
N ARG A 298 -9.71 1.64 1.17
CA ARG A 298 -9.83 2.24 2.50
C ARG A 298 -9.73 3.75 2.40
N ILE A 299 -10.71 4.46 2.93
CA ILE A 299 -10.69 5.92 3.06
C ILE A 299 -10.02 6.28 4.40
N ILE A 300 -9.16 7.27 4.37
CA ILE A 300 -8.51 7.90 5.52
C ILE A 300 -8.96 9.35 5.56
N ASN A 301 -9.82 9.70 6.50
CA ASN A 301 -10.21 11.09 6.69
C ASN A 301 -9.04 11.88 7.28
N ILE A 302 -8.70 12.99 6.62
CA ILE A 302 -7.57 13.82 6.99
C ILE A 302 -8.08 14.96 7.86
N ASN A 303 -7.61 15.03 9.09
CA ASN A 303 -7.86 16.17 9.98
C ASN A 303 -6.59 16.51 10.77
N ASN A 304 -6.56 17.72 11.34
CA ASN A 304 -5.36 18.24 12.00
C ASN A 304 -4.96 17.42 13.25
N GLU A 305 -5.94 16.92 14.00
CA GLU A 305 -5.66 16.13 15.21
C GLU A 305 -4.97 14.81 14.86
N GLU A 306 -5.47 14.10 13.86
CA GLU A 306 -4.89 12.84 13.39
C GLU A 306 -3.53 13.05 12.73
N ILE A 307 -3.33 14.14 12.00
CA ILE A 307 -2.02 14.54 11.46
C ILE A 307 -1.01 14.70 12.60
N GLU A 308 -1.34 15.48 13.64
CA GLU A 308 -0.41 15.70 14.76
C GLU A 308 -0.12 14.40 15.52
N LYS A 309 -1.11 13.52 15.71
CA LYS A 309 -0.88 12.18 16.28
C LYS A 309 0.12 11.37 15.44
N ALA A 310 -0.06 11.31 14.12
CA ALA A 310 0.83 10.59 13.22
C ALA A 310 2.26 11.16 13.25
N LEU A 311 2.39 12.49 13.26
CA LEU A 311 3.68 13.16 13.33
C LEU A 311 4.39 12.94 14.67
N ASN A 312 3.67 12.92 15.78
CA ASN A 312 4.26 12.61 17.09
C ASN A 312 4.81 11.18 17.14
N GLU A 313 4.14 10.22 16.51
CA GLU A 313 4.66 8.86 16.41
C GLU A 313 5.87 8.77 15.48
N PHE A 314 5.91 9.57 14.42
CA PHE A 314 7.10 9.73 13.59
C PHE A 314 8.27 10.34 14.39
N ASP A 315 8.00 11.39 15.16
CA ASP A 315 8.97 12.04 16.06
C ASP A 315 9.50 11.03 17.10
N ASN A 316 8.66 10.15 17.65
CA ASN A 316 9.09 9.08 18.55
C ASN A 316 10.08 8.12 17.89
N VAL A 317 9.84 7.72 16.65
CA VAL A 317 10.75 6.86 15.87
C VAL A 317 12.08 7.58 15.62
N VAL A 318 12.05 8.84 15.20
CA VAL A 318 13.26 9.64 14.97
C VAL A 318 14.06 9.81 16.27
N ASN A 319 13.38 10.08 17.38
CA ASN A 319 14.01 10.19 18.70
C ASN A 319 14.71 8.88 19.11
N ASN A 320 14.07 7.73 18.86
CA ASN A 320 14.66 6.43 19.12
C ASN A 320 15.93 6.20 18.28
N ILE A 321 15.88 6.54 16.98
CA ILE A 321 17.03 6.45 16.07
C ILE A 321 18.17 7.36 16.54
N GLU A 322 17.89 8.63 16.83
CA GLU A 322 18.89 9.60 17.30
C GLU A 322 19.51 9.13 18.63
N SER A 323 18.68 8.67 19.57
CA SER A 323 19.15 8.13 20.85
C SER A 323 20.05 6.90 20.69
N SER A 324 19.72 5.99 19.78
CA SER A 324 20.54 4.82 19.47
C SER A 324 21.89 5.22 18.85
N LEU A 325 21.89 6.17 17.92
CA LEU A 325 23.11 6.68 17.30
C LEU A 325 24.01 7.42 18.30
N ILE A 326 23.45 8.22 19.20
CA ILE A 326 24.20 8.87 20.27
C ILE A 326 24.87 7.84 21.18
N LYS A 327 24.17 6.74 21.54
CA LYS A 327 24.77 5.66 22.34
C LYS A 327 25.94 5.01 21.61
N GLU A 328 25.79 4.75 20.32
CA GLU A 328 26.84 4.15 19.49
C GLU A 328 28.08 5.04 19.41
N ILE A 329 27.90 6.35 19.18
CA ILE A 329 28.99 7.34 19.17
C ILE A 329 29.72 7.37 20.52
N LYS A 330 29.01 7.17 21.63
CA LYS A 330 29.58 7.08 22.99
C LYS A 330 30.25 5.73 23.30
N GLY A 331 30.39 4.85 22.31
CA GLY A 331 31.07 3.56 22.44
C GLY A 331 30.19 2.42 22.99
N CYS A 332 28.87 2.61 23.03
CA CYS A 332 27.95 1.51 23.36
C CYS A 332 27.95 0.48 22.23
N LYS A 333 27.94 -0.81 22.58
CA LYS A 333 27.87 -1.87 21.57
C LYS A 333 26.54 -1.76 20.81
N ILE A 334 26.55 -2.02 19.51
CA ILE A 334 25.37 -1.92 18.63
C ILE A 334 24.16 -2.70 19.20
N GLN A 335 24.40 -3.91 19.74
CA GLN A 335 23.36 -4.75 20.36
C GLN A 335 22.67 -4.13 21.59
N ASP A 336 23.33 -3.19 22.27
CA ASP A 336 22.85 -2.53 23.49
C ASP A 336 22.34 -1.10 23.18
N ALA A 337 22.83 -0.51 22.08
CA ALA A 337 22.40 0.78 21.55
C ALA A 337 21.07 0.68 20.77
N TRP A 338 20.87 -0.40 20.01
CA TRP A 338 19.72 -0.63 19.14
C TRP A 338 18.79 -1.71 19.70
N LYS A 339 17.48 -1.44 19.69
CA LYS A 339 16.48 -2.42 20.11
C LYS A 339 16.21 -3.40 18.96
N ALA A 340 16.53 -4.67 19.17
CA ALA A 340 16.16 -5.73 18.23
C ALA A 340 14.67 -6.10 18.37
N GLN A 341 13.81 -5.37 17.67
CA GLN A 341 12.38 -5.66 17.55
C GLN A 341 12.10 -6.13 16.12
N GLY A 342 11.94 -7.44 15.96
CA GLY A 342 11.55 -8.05 14.69
C GLY A 342 10.52 -9.15 14.95
N ASP A 343 9.54 -9.27 14.05
CA ASP A 343 8.69 -10.45 13.97
C ASP A 343 9.53 -11.63 13.44
N GLU A 344 9.18 -12.87 13.81
CA GLU A 344 9.83 -14.11 13.38
C GLU A 344 9.99 -14.13 11.84
N ARG A 345 8.96 -13.64 11.12
CA ARG A 345 8.93 -13.50 9.66
C ARG A 345 10.00 -12.56 9.09
N THR A 346 10.44 -11.56 9.86
CA THR A 346 11.44 -10.57 9.43
C THR A 346 12.86 -10.89 9.93
N CYS A 347 12.98 -11.85 10.87
CA CYS A 347 14.26 -12.23 11.48
C CYS A 347 15.22 -12.95 10.52
N ASP A 348 14.75 -13.44 9.38
CA ASP A 348 15.59 -14.09 8.38
C ASP A 348 16.27 -13.11 7.42
N ALA A 349 15.61 -11.98 7.14
CA ALA A 349 16.14 -10.87 6.35
C ALA A 349 16.89 -9.83 7.21
N CYS A 350 16.81 -9.93 8.53
CA CYS A 350 17.42 -8.97 9.45
C CYS A 350 18.95 -9.14 9.52
N ASP A 351 19.70 -8.06 9.27
CA ASP A 351 21.17 -8.06 9.39
C ASP A 351 21.67 -8.34 10.82
N PHE A 352 20.83 -8.06 11.83
CA PHE A 352 21.13 -8.35 13.24
C PHE A 352 20.94 -9.83 13.61
N LYS A 353 20.43 -10.68 12.68
CA LYS A 353 20.04 -12.07 12.99
C LYS A 353 21.17 -12.93 13.58
N THR A 354 22.42 -12.61 13.29
CA THR A 354 23.60 -13.39 13.72
C THR A 354 24.00 -13.13 15.16
N PHE A 355 23.63 -11.99 15.74
CA PHE A 355 23.96 -11.62 17.13
C PHE A 355 22.74 -11.16 17.95
N CYS A 356 21.54 -11.26 17.39
CA CYS A 356 20.28 -11.00 18.10
C CYS A 356 20.00 -12.09 19.14
N LYS A 357 19.98 -11.71 20.42
CA LYS A 357 19.69 -12.61 21.55
C LYS A 357 18.25 -13.15 21.57
N ASN A 358 17.33 -12.50 20.84
CA ASN A 358 15.92 -12.90 20.77
C ASN A 358 15.67 -14.03 19.75
N LYS A 359 16.63 -14.35 18.87
CA LYS A 359 16.48 -15.47 17.93
C LYS A 359 16.73 -16.79 18.65
N LYS A 360 15.68 -17.53 19.00
CA LYS A 360 15.79 -18.95 19.39
C LYS A 360 16.01 -19.79 18.14
N THR A 361 17.24 -19.90 17.61
CA THR A 361 17.55 -20.96 16.63
C THR A 361 18.91 -21.58 16.86
N LYS A 362 18.91 -22.92 16.95
CA LYS A 362 20.09 -23.77 16.84
C LYS A 362 20.85 -23.41 15.56
N PRO A 363 22.19 -23.41 15.58
CA PRO A 363 22.98 -23.11 14.40
C PRO A 363 22.62 -24.11 13.29
N LYS A 364 22.07 -23.62 12.17
CA LYS A 364 22.07 -24.39 10.92
C LYS A 364 23.51 -24.38 10.41
N GLU A 365 24.08 -25.56 10.21
CA GLU A 365 25.37 -25.71 9.53
C GLU A 365 25.28 -25.08 8.15
N PHE A 366 26.10 -24.05 7.93
CA PHE A 366 26.35 -23.53 6.59
C PHE A 366 27.18 -24.58 5.85
N THR A 367 26.59 -25.20 4.83
CA THR A 367 27.37 -25.87 3.79
C THR A 367 27.65 -24.84 2.70
N ILE A 368 28.93 -24.56 2.48
CA ILE A 368 29.41 -23.73 1.38
C ILE A 368 29.33 -24.59 0.11
N PRO A 369 28.90 -24.04 -1.05
CA PRO A 369 28.89 -24.76 -2.34
C PRO A 369 30.24 -25.33 -2.74
#